data_AF-A0A8S3TDQ7-F1
#
_entry.id   AF-A0A8S3TDQ7-F1
#
_cell.length_a   1.000
_cell.length_b   1.000
_cell.length_c   1.000
_cell.angle_alpha   90.00
_cell.angle_beta   90.00
_cell.angle_gamma   90.00
#
_symmetry.space_group_name_H-M   'P 1'
#
loop_
_entity.id
_entity.type
_entity.pdbx_description
1 polymer ?
#
loop_
_entity_poly.entity_id
_entity_poly.type
_entity_poly.pdbx_seq_one_letter_code
_entity_poly.pdbx_strand_id
1 'polypeptide(L)'
;MTKLSASLLVLLVAVTITESRLPKKFPGNLDLVFILDSSGSVGTSNFLIMKRFASNITLSFKIGETLTQVGLDVFSSTVTTEIKLKEFNTCAGCLRAKILRAKYKGKMTKTFFALDHARFNSFSTHYGARIGVPKIAVVMTDGKSQEKDKTCESAKYLRNSGVIIIVIIIGNKVDMEEIQCIASGPSFIFTVQNFSGLKKRGFRDRVARKLFSDKIAAV
;
A
#
# COMPACT_ATOMS: atom_id res chain seq x y z
N MET A 1 -17.24 41.59 27.47
CA MET A 1 -17.21 40.57 26.40
C MET A 1 -16.00 40.84 25.53
N THR A 2 -14.94 40.05 25.64
CA THR A 2 -13.67 40.23 24.90
C THR A 2 -13.84 39.81 23.45
N LYS A 3 -13.73 40.76 22.50
CA LYS A 3 -13.68 40.48 21.06
C LYS A 3 -12.36 39.77 20.75
N LEU A 4 -12.43 38.55 20.21
CA LEU A 4 -11.26 37.90 19.63
C LEU A 4 -10.75 38.72 18.44
N SER A 5 -9.43 38.91 18.36
CA SER A 5 -8.76 39.56 17.24
C SER A 5 -8.97 38.77 15.95
N ALA A 6 -9.12 39.47 14.82
CA ALA A 6 -9.23 38.87 13.49
C ALA A 6 -8.07 37.90 13.20
N SER A 7 -6.86 38.15 13.69
CA SER A 7 -5.72 37.21 13.55
C SER A 7 -5.90 35.92 14.34
N LEU A 8 -6.50 35.98 15.54
CA LEU A 8 -6.77 34.80 16.34
C LEU A 8 -7.93 33.99 15.75
N LEU A 9 -8.92 34.66 15.13
CA LEU A 9 -10.00 34.01 14.40
C LEU A 9 -9.50 33.35 13.09
N VAL A 10 -8.60 33.99 12.35
CA VAL A 10 -7.95 33.40 11.16
C VAL A 10 -7.07 32.22 11.56
N LEU A 11 -6.36 32.29 12.68
CA LEU A 11 -5.60 31.16 13.21
C LEU A 11 -6.52 30.01 13.68
N LEU A 12 -7.65 30.31 14.33
CA LEU A 12 -8.65 29.31 14.74
C LEU A 12 -9.33 28.66 13.52
N VAL A 13 -9.58 29.44 12.46
CA VAL A 13 -10.13 28.96 11.18
C VAL A 13 -9.08 28.13 10.42
N ALA A 14 -7.81 28.54 10.40
CA ALA A 14 -6.73 27.76 9.80
C ALA A 14 -6.48 26.45 10.56
N VAL A 15 -6.53 26.46 11.90
CA VAL A 15 -6.42 25.27 12.75
C VAL A 15 -7.62 24.34 12.56
N THR A 16 -8.85 24.87 12.42
CA THR A 16 -10.04 24.05 12.12
C THR A 16 -10.05 23.53 10.68
N ILE A 17 -9.46 24.23 9.70
CA ILE A 17 -9.31 23.75 8.32
C ILE A 17 -8.20 22.69 8.19
N THR A 18 -7.20 22.65 9.08
CA THR A 18 -6.20 21.57 9.12
C THR A 18 -6.70 20.26 9.75
N GLU A 19 -7.86 20.24 10.39
CA GLU A 19 -8.59 19.01 10.70
C GLU A 19 -9.66 18.73 9.63
N SER A 20 -9.25 18.64 8.35
CA SER A 20 -10.08 17.95 7.38
C SER A 20 -10.27 16.52 7.90
N ARG A 21 -11.40 16.24 8.56
CA ARG A 21 -11.82 14.88 8.89
C ARG A 21 -11.79 14.13 7.57
N LEU A 22 -10.80 13.26 7.39
CA LEU A 22 -10.72 12.43 6.21
C LEU A 22 -12.08 11.80 5.97
N PRO A 23 -12.56 11.75 4.72
CA PRO A 23 -13.83 11.11 4.44
C PRO A 23 -13.84 9.73 5.10
N LYS A 24 -14.96 9.39 5.76
CA LYS A 24 -15.10 8.13 6.53
C LYS A 24 -14.67 6.92 5.71
N LYS A 25 -14.82 7.00 4.38
CA LYS A 25 -14.19 6.15 3.36
C LYS A 25 -13.93 6.96 2.08
N PHE A 26 -12.82 6.72 1.40
CA PHE A 26 -12.52 7.26 0.07
C PHE A 26 -13.56 6.77 -0.95
N PRO A 27 -14.23 7.70 -1.66
CA PRO A 27 -15.27 7.37 -2.62
C PRO A 27 -14.75 7.28 -4.08
N GLY A 28 -13.47 7.59 -4.34
CA GLY A 28 -12.90 7.58 -5.69
C GLY A 28 -12.62 6.18 -6.23
N ASN A 29 -12.27 6.15 -7.53
CA ASN A 29 -11.77 4.96 -8.19
C ASN A 29 -10.27 4.80 -7.99
N LEU A 30 -9.83 3.56 -7.75
CA LEU A 30 -8.43 3.21 -7.52
C LEU A 30 -8.25 1.71 -7.74
N ASP A 31 -7.16 1.31 -8.40
CA ASP A 31 -6.69 -0.07 -8.40
C ASP A 31 -5.53 -0.19 -7.41
N LEU A 32 -5.79 -0.83 -6.27
CA LEU A 32 -4.83 -0.96 -5.17
C LEU A 32 -4.36 -2.41 -5.04
N VAL A 33 -3.06 -2.68 -5.21
CA VAL A 33 -2.49 -4.00 -4.99
C VAL A 33 -1.56 -3.97 -3.78
N PHE A 34 -1.85 -4.79 -2.77
CA PHE A 34 -0.90 -5.06 -1.69
C PHE A 34 0.07 -6.16 -2.11
N ILE A 35 1.36 -5.94 -1.91
CA ILE A 35 2.43 -6.88 -2.22
C ILE A 35 3.14 -7.21 -0.91
N LEU A 36 2.83 -8.36 -0.33
CA LEU A 36 3.28 -8.74 1.01
C LEU A 36 4.46 -9.68 0.96
N ASP A 37 5.56 -9.28 1.60
CA ASP A 37 6.70 -10.14 1.87
C ASP A 37 6.28 -11.27 2.82
N SER A 38 6.54 -12.51 2.41
CA SER A 38 6.32 -13.74 3.17
C SER A 38 7.58 -14.57 3.28
N SER A 39 8.74 -13.93 3.16
CA SER A 39 10.05 -14.55 3.36
C SER A 39 10.25 -15.05 4.79
N GLY A 40 11.31 -15.84 4.98
CA GLY A 40 11.66 -16.44 6.26
C GLY A 40 11.91 -15.43 7.39
N SER A 41 12.42 -14.23 7.09
CA SER A 41 12.67 -13.18 8.08
C SER A 41 11.40 -12.67 8.74
N VAL A 42 10.30 -12.63 7.98
CA VAL A 42 9.00 -12.19 8.47
C VAL A 42 8.47 -13.19 9.51
N GLY A 43 8.33 -14.47 9.14
CA GLY A 43 7.71 -15.47 10.01
C GLY A 43 6.18 -15.38 10.07
N THR A 44 5.52 -16.50 10.39
CA THR A 44 4.05 -16.64 10.35
C THR A 44 3.31 -15.59 11.19
N SER A 45 3.78 -15.33 12.41
CA SER A 45 3.12 -14.41 13.35
C SER A 45 3.13 -12.97 12.86
N ASN A 46 4.25 -12.52 12.29
CA ASN A 46 4.38 -11.18 11.74
C ASN A 46 3.66 -11.04 10.40
N PHE A 47 3.66 -12.08 9.58
CA PHE A 47 2.88 -12.10 8.35
C PHE A 47 1.38 -11.93 8.63
N LEU A 48 0.86 -12.50 9.73
CA LEU A 48 -0.52 -12.23 10.17
C LEU A 48 -0.74 -10.75 10.52
N ILE A 49 0.26 -10.07 11.10
CA ILE A 49 0.18 -8.63 11.39
C ILE A 49 0.13 -7.83 10.08
N MET A 50 0.94 -8.18 9.09
CA MET A 50 0.92 -7.55 7.76
C MET A 50 -0.43 -7.74 7.06
N LYS A 51 -0.99 -8.96 7.06
CA LYS A 51 -2.33 -9.24 6.53
C LYS A 51 -3.41 -8.42 7.22
N ARG A 52 -3.35 -8.30 8.55
CA ARG A 52 -4.28 -7.46 9.34
C ARG A 52 -4.13 -5.99 8.98
N PHE A 53 -2.91 -5.50 8.78
CA PHE A 53 -2.68 -4.13 8.34
C PHE A 53 -3.29 -3.87 6.96
N ALA A 54 -3.01 -4.70 5.96
CA ALA A 54 -3.60 -4.59 4.62
C ALA A 54 -5.14 -4.63 4.68
N SER A 55 -5.71 -5.60 5.41
CA SER A 55 -7.16 -5.71 5.65
C SER A 55 -7.74 -4.44 6.29
N ASN A 56 -7.06 -3.88 7.29
CA ASN A 56 -7.49 -2.65 7.96
C ASN A 56 -7.40 -1.40 7.08
N ILE A 57 -6.44 -1.33 6.15
CA ILE A 57 -6.37 -0.22 5.18
C ILE A 57 -7.61 -0.22 4.29
N THR A 58 -8.11 -1.39 3.86
CA THR A 58 -9.33 -1.50 3.02
C THR A 58 -10.59 -0.90 3.66
N LEU A 59 -10.64 -0.78 5.00
CA LEU A 59 -11.75 -0.13 5.70
C LEU A 59 -11.90 1.34 5.34
N SER A 60 -10.83 1.95 4.84
CA SER A 60 -10.77 3.35 4.44
C SER A 60 -11.32 3.58 3.03
N PHE A 61 -11.76 2.54 2.31
CA PHE A 61 -12.22 2.65 0.91
C PHE A 61 -13.65 2.13 0.75
N LYS A 62 -14.39 2.73 -0.20
CA LYS A 62 -15.57 2.08 -0.77
C LYS A 62 -15.09 1.10 -1.85
N ILE A 63 -15.31 -0.19 -1.61
CA ILE A 63 -14.96 -1.26 -2.56
C ILE A 63 -16.08 -1.40 -3.58
N GLY A 64 -15.73 -1.48 -4.86
CA GLY A 64 -16.71 -1.51 -5.95
C GLY A 64 -16.05 -1.60 -7.32
N GLU A 65 -16.79 -2.10 -8.30
CA GLU A 65 -16.33 -2.25 -9.68
C GLU A 65 -15.92 -0.91 -10.33
N THR A 66 -16.69 0.14 -10.04
CA THR A 66 -16.42 1.53 -10.46
C THR A 66 -15.73 2.36 -9.36
N LEU A 67 -15.45 1.77 -8.20
CA LEU A 67 -14.83 2.42 -7.04
C LEU A 67 -13.43 1.86 -6.82
N THR A 68 -13.00 1.62 -5.58
CA THR A 68 -11.72 0.99 -5.30
C THR A 68 -11.79 -0.52 -5.54
N GLN A 69 -10.86 -1.05 -6.33
CA GLN A 69 -10.58 -2.48 -6.48
C GLN A 69 -9.31 -2.83 -5.71
N VAL A 70 -9.28 -4.01 -5.10
CA VAL A 70 -8.16 -4.43 -4.23
C VAL A 70 -7.62 -5.79 -4.66
N GLY A 71 -6.35 -5.82 -5.01
CA GLY A 71 -5.57 -7.03 -5.26
C GLY A 71 -4.63 -7.36 -4.09
N LEU A 72 -4.17 -8.60 -4.05
CA LEU A 72 -3.19 -9.06 -3.07
C LEU A 72 -2.24 -10.05 -3.73
N ASP A 73 -0.96 -9.72 -3.73
CA ASP A 73 0.13 -10.61 -4.03
C ASP A 73 0.92 -10.93 -2.76
N VAL A 74 1.37 -12.16 -2.66
CA VAL A 74 2.26 -12.64 -1.60
C VAL A 74 3.50 -13.19 -2.27
N PHE A 75 4.67 -12.71 -1.85
CA PHE A 75 5.94 -13.12 -2.46
C PHE A 75 6.92 -13.69 -1.43
N SER A 76 7.76 -14.59 -1.93
CA SER A 76 8.98 -15.06 -1.25
C SER A 76 10.01 -15.41 -2.32
N SER A 77 10.31 -16.70 -2.55
CA SER A 77 11.05 -17.17 -3.73
C SER A 77 10.22 -17.11 -5.02
N THR A 78 8.89 -17.13 -4.90
CA THR A 78 7.92 -17.00 -5.98
C THR A 78 6.82 -16.04 -5.56
N VAL A 79 6.01 -15.59 -6.52
CA VAL A 79 4.85 -14.72 -6.28
C VAL A 79 3.57 -15.53 -6.43
N THR A 80 2.60 -15.30 -5.56
CA THR A 80 1.24 -15.84 -5.65
C THR A 80 0.25 -14.68 -5.60
N THR A 81 -0.57 -14.54 -6.64
CA THR A 81 -1.75 -13.67 -6.57
C THR A 81 -2.83 -14.38 -5.77
N GLU A 82 -3.05 -13.89 -4.57
CA GLU A 82 -4.11 -14.37 -3.67
C GLU A 82 -5.46 -13.75 -4.02
N ILE A 83 -5.47 -12.53 -4.56
CA ILE A 83 -6.69 -11.79 -4.94
C ILE A 83 -6.42 -11.00 -6.21
N LYS A 84 -7.24 -11.22 -7.24
CA LYS A 84 -7.26 -10.38 -8.46
C LYS A 84 -8.11 -9.11 -8.21
N LEU A 85 -7.80 -7.99 -8.87
CA LEU A 85 -8.47 -6.70 -8.63
C LEU A 85 -10.00 -6.79 -8.75
N LYS A 86 -10.50 -7.53 -9.75
CA LYS A 86 -11.94 -7.68 -10.02
C LYS A 86 -12.68 -8.69 -9.13
N GLU A 87 -11.99 -9.41 -8.24
CA GLU A 87 -12.52 -10.62 -7.60
C GLU A 87 -13.57 -10.33 -6.51
N PHE A 88 -13.40 -9.26 -5.73
CA PHE A 88 -14.27 -8.98 -4.56
C PHE A 88 -14.97 -7.62 -4.61
N ASN A 89 -15.36 -7.17 -5.81
CA ASN A 89 -15.98 -5.86 -6.04
C ASN A 89 -17.33 -5.67 -5.33
N THR A 90 -18.02 -6.75 -4.94
CA THR A 90 -19.35 -6.69 -4.31
C THR A 90 -19.37 -7.09 -2.83
N CYS A 91 -18.25 -7.62 -2.29
CA CYS A 91 -18.21 -8.12 -0.93
C CYS A 91 -16.94 -7.70 -0.18
N ALA A 92 -16.95 -6.49 0.40
CA ALA A 92 -15.84 -5.98 1.22
C ALA A 92 -15.55 -6.84 2.47
N GLY A 93 -16.54 -7.57 2.99
CA GLY A 93 -16.34 -8.56 4.06
C GLY A 93 -15.53 -9.78 3.57
N CYS A 94 -15.90 -10.31 2.40
CA CYS A 94 -15.22 -11.44 1.75
C CYS A 94 -13.78 -11.10 1.38
N LEU A 95 -13.55 -9.90 0.83
CA LEU A 95 -12.21 -9.36 0.54
C LEU A 95 -11.32 -9.44 1.79
N ARG A 96 -11.79 -8.84 2.90
CA ARG A 96 -11.03 -8.83 4.17
C ARG A 96 -10.79 -10.24 4.71
N ALA A 97 -11.77 -11.12 4.62
CA ALA A 97 -11.63 -12.51 5.03
C ALA A 97 -10.60 -13.26 4.17
N LYS A 98 -10.59 -13.03 2.86
CA LYS A 98 -9.62 -13.64 1.93
C LYS A 98 -8.21 -13.10 2.16
N ILE A 99 -8.03 -11.79 2.38
CA ILE A 99 -6.72 -11.21 2.78
C ILE A 99 -6.18 -11.95 4.00
N LEU A 100 -7.00 -12.16 5.03
CA LEU A 100 -6.57 -12.83 6.27
C LEU A 100 -6.23 -14.32 6.08
N ARG A 101 -6.78 -14.97 5.05
CA ARG A 101 -6.51 -16.38 4.71
C ARG A 101 -5.30 -16.61 3.80
N ALA A 102 -4.68 -15.56 3.27
CA ALA A 102 -3.48 -15.68 2.43
C ALA A 102 -2.38 -16.49 3.13
N LYS A 103 -1.71 -17.38 2.38
CA LYS A 103 -0.77 -18.36 2.94
C LYS A 103 0.64 -17.81 3.05
N TYR A 104 1.26 -17.99 4.21
CA TYR A 104 2.69 -17.74 4.42
C TYR A 104 3.54 -18.77 3.66
N LYS A 105 4.70 -18.37 3.14
CA LYS A 105 5.56 -19.22 2.30
C LYS A 105 6.93 -19.53 2.92
N GLY A 106 7.53 -18.57 3.61
CA GLY A 106 8.72 -18.75 4.45
C GLY A 106 10.03 -19.06 3.71
N LYS A 107 10.24 -18.51 2.52
CA LYS A 107 11.46 -18.74 1.72
C LYS A 107 12.30 -17.47 1.55
N MET A 108 12.89 -17.25 0.37
CA MET A 108 13.75 -16.10 0.07
C MET A 108 12.95 -14.80 -0.10
N THR A 109 13.64 -13.68 -0.28
CA THR A 109 13.05 -12.35 -0.49
C THR A 109 13.36 -11.86 -1.90
N LYS A 110 12.64 -12.35 -2.92
CA LYS A 110 12.83 -11.96 -4.32
C LYS A 110 11.90 -10.82 -4.71
N THR A 111 12.23 -9.61 -4.27
CA THR A 111 11.43 -8.39 -4.46
C THR A 111 11.23 -8.04 -5.93
N PHE A 112 12.27 -8.16 -6.77
CA PHE A 112 12.19 -7.92 -8.22
C PHE A 112 11.08 -8.74 -8.89
N PHE A 113 10.94 -10.04 -8.56
CA PHE A 113 9.86 -10.86 -9.09
C PHE A 113 8.48 -10.36 -8.70
N ALA A 114 8.32 -9.83 -7.48
CA ALA A 114 7.04 -9.27 -7.04
C ALA A 114 6.68 -8.01 -7.84
N LEU A 115 7.66 -7.18 -8.17
CA LEU A 115 7.48 -5.95 -8.94
C LEU A 115 7.18 -6.25 -10.42
N ASP A 116 7.91 -7.18 -11.04
CA ASP A 116 7.61 -7.65 -12.39
C ASP A 116 6.25 -8.36 -12.47
N HIS A 117 5.93 -9.19 -11.49
CA HIS A 117 4.62 -9.84 -11.42
C HIS A 117 3.50 -8.82 -11.30
N ALA A 118 3.68 -7.77 -10.50
CA ALA A 118 2.70 -6.69 -10.43
C ALA A 118 2.50 -6.01 -11.79
N ARG A 119 3.60 -5.74 -12.52
CA ARG A 119 3.56 -5.10 -13.84
C ARG A 119 2.84 -5.97 -14.88
N PHE A 120 3.23 -7.24 -14.99
CA PHE A 120 2.75 -8.12 -16.06
C PHE A 120 1.42 -8.80 -15.75
N ASN A 121 1.12 -9.03 -14.47
CA ASN A 121 -0.08 -9.75 -14.04
C ASN A 121 -1.02 -8.85 -13.28
N SER A 122 -0.66 -8.40 -12.07
CA SER A 122 -1.61 -7.79 -11.14
C SER A 122 -2.26 -6.51 -11.67
N PHE A 123 -1.51 -5.71 -12.43
CA PHE A 123 -1.99 -4.52 -13.12
C PHE A 123 -2.35 -4.74 -14.60
N SER A 124 -2.50 -6.00 -15.03
CA SER A 124 -3.05 -6.32 -16.34
C SER A 124 -4.59 -6.27 -16.34
N THR A 125 -5.17 -5.96 -17.50
CA THR A 125 -6.63 -6.02 -17.71
C THR A 125 -7.18 -7.43 -17.47
N HIS A 126 -6.40 -8.48 -17.76
CA HIS A 126 -6.77 -9.87 -17.49
C HIS A 126 -7.04 -10.11 -15.99
N TYR A 127 -6.24 -9.47 -15.12
CA TYR A 127 -6.40 -9.54 -13.64
C TYR A 127 -7.35 -8.47 -13.08
N GLY A 128 -7.96 -7.66 -13.96
CA GLY A 128 -9.02 -6.71 -13.61
C GLY A 128 -8.56 -5.26 -13.46
N ALA A 129 -7.31 -4.95 -13.78
CA ALA A 129 -6.88 -3.55 -13.80
C ALA A 129 -7.61 -2.75 -14.88
N ARG A 130 -7.97 -1.51 -14.55
CA ARG A 130 -8.78 -0.63 -15.39
C ARG A 130 -7.90 0.40 -16.10
N ILE A 131 -8.21 0.65 -17.36
CA ILE A 131 -7.57 1.71 -18.15
C ILE A 131 -8.05 3.07 -17.60
N GLY A 132 -7.14 4.04 -17.50
CA GLY A 132 -7.46 5.40 -17.00
C GLY A 132 -7.74 5.50 -15.50
N VAL A 133 -7.69 4.40 -14.74
CA VAL A 133 -7.82 4.41 -13.28
C VAL A 133 -6.43 4.45 -12.63
N PRO A 134 -6.21 5.30 -11.60
CA PRO A 134 -4.96 5.32 -10.84
C PRO A 134 -4.59 3.95 -10.29
N LYS A 135 -3.31 3.59 -10.33
CA LYS A 135 -2.78 2.30 -9.88
C LYS A 135 -1.75 2.51 -8.79
N ILE A 136 -1.93 1.82 -7.67
CA ILE A 136 -0.99 1.88 -6.54
C ILE A 136 -0.60 0.47 -6.12
N ALA A 137 0.70 0.22 -6.09
CA ALA A 137 1.30 -0.90 -5.39
C ALA A 137 1.71 -0.48 -3.97
N VAL A 138 1.29 -1.23 -2.96
CA VAL A 138 1.80 -1.09 -1.58
C VAL A 138 2.67 -2.29 -1.25
N VAL A 139 3.98 -2.10 -1.32
CA VAL A 139 4.99 -3.13 -1.00
C VAL A 139 5.28 -3.09 0.50
N MET A 140 5.13 -4.22 1.19
CA MET A 140 5.46 -4.34 2.60
C MET A 140 6.59 -5.36 2.78
N THR A 141 7.73 -4.96 3.34
CA THR A 141 8.91 -5.82 3.53
C THR A 141 9.69 -5.47 4.80
N ASP A 142 10.40 -6.44 5.37
CA ASP A 142 11.25 -6.29 6.55
C ASP A 142 12.75 -6.46 6.26
N GLY A 143 13.12 -6.65 4.99
CA GLY A 143 14.46 -7.08 4.61
C GLY A 143 14.99 -6.45 3.32
N LYS A 144 16.29 -6.61 3.13
CA LYS A 144 17.01 -6.30 1.89
C LYS A 144 16.67 -7.34 0.82
N SER A 145 16.48 -6.92 -0.42
CA SER A 145 16.36 -7.90 -1.51
C SER A 145 17.68 -8.63 -1.74
N GLN A 146 17.59 -9.84 -2.27
CA GLN A 146 18.79 -10.59 -2.65
C GLN A 146 19.49 -9.99 -3.87
N GLU A 147 18.76 -9.26 -4.73
CA GLU A 147 19.26 -8.73 -6.01
C GLU A 147 18.81 -7.27 -6.17
N LYS A 148 19.59 -6.33 -5.61
CA LYS A 148 19.28 -4.89 -5.59
C LYS A 148 19.10 -4.29 -6.99
N ASP A 149 20.03 -4.54 -7.90
CA ASP A 149 20.00 -3.93 -9.24
C ASP A 149 18.75 -4.35 -10.04
N LYS A 150 18.43 -5.65 -10.03
CA LYS A 150 17.20 -6.18 -10.64
C LYS A 150 15.95 -5.62 -9.98
N THR A 151 15.99 -5.43 -8.67
CA THR A 151 14.88 -4.84 -7.91
C THR A 151 14.65 -3.39 -8.32
N CYS A 152 15.71 -2.59 -8.42
CA CYS A 152 15.64 -1.20 -8.89
C CYS A 152 15.14 -1.10 -10.34
N GLU A 153 15.62 -1.99 -11.23
CA GLU A 153 15.19 -2.04 -12.62
C GLU A 153 13.70 -2.42 -12.74
N SER A 154 13.26 -3.48 -12.06
CA SER A 154 11.86 -3.91 -12.06
C SER A 154 10.93 -2.82 -11.51
N ALA A 155 11.36 -2.12 -10.45
CA ALA A 155 10.61 -1.00 -9.89
C ALA A 155 10.51 0.17 -10.89
N LYS A 156 11.60 0.49 -11.60
CA LYS A 156 11.60 1.50 -12.66
C LYS A 156 10.59 1.15 -13.75
N TYR A 157 10.56 -0.10 -14.22
CA TYR A 157 9.59 -0.51 -15.24
C TYR A 157 8.15 -0.46 -14.74
N LEU A 158 7.89 -0.88 -13.49
CA LEU A 158 6.57 -0.77 -12.89
C LEU A 158 6.12 0.69 -12.78
N ARG A 159 6.99 1.60 -12.32
CA ARG A 159 6.68 3.04 -12.29
C ARG A 159 6.40 3.61 -13.67
N ASN A 160 7.23 3.26 -14.66
CA ASN A 160 7.07 3.71 -16.04
C ASN A 160 5.76 3.21 -16.68
N SER A 161 5.14 2.15 -16.15
CA SER A 161 3.79 1.70 -16.55
C SER A 161 2.65 2.49 -15.90
N GLY A 162 2.94 3.60 -15.20
CA GLY A 162 1.94 4.44 -14.54
C GLY A 162 1.48 3.93 -13.17
N VAL A 163 2.25 3.03 -12.54
CA VAL A 163 1.95 2.52 -11.19
C VAL A 163 2.74 3.30 -10.15
N ILE A 164 2.05 3.84 -9.16
CA ILE A 164 2.67 4.46 -7.99
C ILE A 164 3.05 3.38 -6.98
N ILE A 165 4.29 3.39 -6.51
CA ILE A 165 4.80 2.41 -5.54
C ILE A 165 4.98 3.08 -4.19
N ILE A 166 4.18 2.65 -3.22
CA ILE A 166 4.35 2.93 -1.79
C ILE A 166 5.13 1.78 -1.17
N VAL A 167 6.15 2.10 -0.40
CA VAL A 167 6.96 1.10 0.32
C VAL A 167 6.77 1.28 1.82
N ILE A 168 6.37 0.21 2.50
CA ILE A 168 6.31 0.12 3.96
C ILE A 168 7.44 -0.77 4.44
N ILE A 169 8.44 -0.14 5.04
CA ILE A 169 9.59 -0.77 5.68
C ILE A 169 9.23 -1.13 7.12
N ILE A 170 9.55 -2.35 7.52
CA ILE A 170 9.39 -2.84 8.88
C ILE A 170 10.76 -3.19 9.45
N GLY A 171 11.17 -2.52 10.53
CA GLY A 171 12.50 -2.68 11.10
C GLY A 171 13.53 -1.72 10.51
N ASN A 172 14.80 -2.03 10.75
CA ASN A 172 15.95 -1.21 10.37
C ASN A 172 17.00 -1.97 9.53
N LYS A 173 16.68 -3.17 9.05
CA LYS A 173 17.61 -4.06 8.33
C LYS A 173 17.55 -3.91 6.80
N VAL A 174 17.00 -2.80 6.31
CA VAL A 174 16.84 -2.55 4.86
C VAL A 174 17.97 -1.66 4.33
N ASP A 175 18.31 -1.87 3.06
CA ASP A 175 19.18 -0.96 2.32
C ASP A 175 18.33 0.24 1.85
N MET A 176 18.59 1.43 2.40
CA MET A 176 17.78 2.60 2.08
C MET A 176 17.90 3.06 0.64
N GLU A 177 19.02 2.81 -0.04
CA GLU A 177 19.17 3.12 -1.46
C GLU A 177 18.27 2.20 -2.30
N GLU A 178 18.17 0.92 -1.92
CA GLU A 178 17.22 0.00 -2.54
C GLU A 178 15.77 0.47 -2.33
N ILE A 179 15.40 0.87 -1.12
CA ILE A 179 14.03 1.35 -0.89
C ILE A 179 13.73 2.63 -1.68
N GLN A 180 14.69 3.55 -1.75
CA GLN A 180 14.56 4.77 -2.53
C GLN A 180 14.44 4.48 -4.03
N CYS A 181 15.12 3.45 -4.55
CA CYS A 181 14.98 3.06 -5.96
C CYS A 181 13.65 2.36 -6.26
N ILE A 182 12.99 1.76 -5.25
CA ILE A 182 11.68 1.09 -5.40
C ILE A 182 10.53 2.10 -5.36
N ALA A 183 10.49 2.94 -4.34
CA ALA A 183 9.37 3.85 -4.11
C ALA A 183 9.23 4.89 -5.25
N SER A 184 8.01 5.41 -5.47
CA SER A 184 7.77 6.53 -6.40
C SER A 184 8.25 7.89 -5.87
N GLY A 185 9.09 7.89 -4.83
CA GLY A 185 9.69 9.09 -4.25
C GLY A 185 9.73 9.04 -2.71
N PRO A 186 10.46 9.95 -2.06
CA PRO A 186 10.68 9.92 -0.61
C PRO A 186 9.39 9.96 0.22
N SER A 187 8.38 10.69 -0.24
CA SER A 187 7.07 10.79 0.45
C SER A 187 6.19 9.55 0.33
N PHE A 188 6.61 8.54 -0.44
CA PHE A 188 5.93 7.24 -0.60
C PHE A 188 6.58 6.14 0.27
N ILE A 189 7.59 6.49 1.06
CA ILE A 189 8.27 5.57 1.98
C ILE A 189 7.71 5.76 3.39
N PHE A 190 7.29 4.66 4.00
CA PHE A 190 6.79 4.61 5.37
C PHE A 190 7.61 3.61 6.17
N THR A 191 8.03 3.99 7.37
CA THR A 191 8.82 3.14 8.25
C THR A 191 8.09 2.88 9.57
N VAL A 192 8.23 1.67 10.08
CA VAL A 192 7.90 1.30 11.47
C VAL A 192 9.08 0.55 12.07
N GLN A 193 9.36 0.77 13.36
CA GLN A 193 10.50 0.14 14.04
C GLN A 193 10.41 -1.39 14.10
N ASN A 194 9.21 -1.95 14.08
CA ASN A 194 8.94 -3.39 14.07
C ASN A 194 7.47 -3.64 13.69
N PHE A 195 7.08 -4.90 13.54
CA PHE A 195 5.73 -5.30 13.13
C PHE A 195 4.62 -4.76 14.04
N SER A 196 4.87 -4.56 15.34
CA SER A 196 3.86 -3.97 16.24
C SER A 196 3.47 -2.54 15.84
N GLY A 197 4.37 -1.81 15.18
CA GLY A 197 4.10 -0.47 14.65
C GLY A 197 2.95 -0.45 13.64
N LEU A 198 2.75 -1.54 12.87
CA LEU A 198 1.63 -1.68 11.94
C LEU A 198 0.27 -1.71 12.66
N LYS A 199 0.22 -2.10 13.94
CA LYS A 199 -1.02 -2.12 14.73
C LYS A 199 -1.48 -0.72 15.13
N LYS A 200 -0.60 0.29 15.05
CA LYS A 200 -0.89 1.66 15.50
C LYS A 200 -1.85 2.34 14.54
N ARG A 201 -3.00 2.78 15.07
CA ARG A 201 -4.01 3.54 14.31
C ARG A 201 -3.41 4.76 13.59
N GLY A 202 -2.57 5.54 14.27
CA GLY A 202 -1.94 6.73 13.67
C GLY A 202 -1.04 6.40 12.47
N PHE A 203 -0.36 5.25 12.47
CA PHE A 203 0.42 4.81 11.32
C PHE A 203 -0.47 4.41 10.14
N ARG A 204 -1.51 3.60 10.40
CA ARG A 204 -2.53 3.26 9.40
C ARG A 204 -3.15 4.50 8.77
N ASP A 205 -3.55 5.47 9.60
CA ASP A 205 -4.23 6.67 9.14
C ASP A 205 -3.29 7.54 8.28
N ARG A 206 -1.98 7.58 8.56
CA ARG A 206 -0.99 8.23 7.70
C ARG A 206 -0.86 7.56 6.32
N VAL A 207 -0.82 6.23 6.27
CA VAL A 207 -0.75 5.49 4.99
C VAL A 207 -2.04 5.68 4.20
N ALA A 208 -3.20 5.58 4.86
CA ALA A 208 -4.50 5.82 4.23
C ALA A 208 -4.61 7.24 3.65
N ARG A 209 -4.15 8.27 4.39
CA ARG A 209 -4.08 9.64 3.87
C ARG A 209 -3.28 9.76 2.60
N LYS A 210 -2.12 9.10 2.55
CA LYS A 210 -1.27 9.12 1.35
C LYS A 210 -2.03 8.55 0.16
N LEU A 211 -2.72 7.42 0.33
CA LEU A 211 -3.54 6.78 -0.70
C LEU A 211 -4.71 7.64 -1.19
N PHE A 212 -5.16 8.63 -0.41
CA PHE A 212 -6.25 9.55 -0.78
C PHE A 212 -5.77 10.83 -1.48
N SER A 213 -4.47 11.11 -1.48
CA SER A 213 -3.98 12.41 -1.93
C SER A 213 -4.11 12.54 -3.45
N ASP A 214 -4.70 13.63 -3.92
CA ASP A 214 -4.91 13.93 -5.36
C ASP A 214 -3.60 13.95 -6.17
N LYS A 215 -2.45 14.12 -5.51
CA LYS A 215 -1.11 13.98 -6.13
C LYS A 215 -0.82 12.56 -6.62
N ILE A 216 -1.61 11.56 -6.22
CA ILE A 216 -1.54 10.18 -6.71
C ILE A 216 -2.38 9.98 -7.98
N ALA A 217 -3.31 10.88 -8.27
CA ALA A 217 -4.10 10.88 -9.50
C ALA A 217 -3.49 11.75 -10.62
N ALA A 218 -2.42 12.48 -10.33
CA ALA A 218 -1.81 13.48 -11.23
C ALA A 218 -0.40 13.11 -11.73
N VAL A 219 0.00 11.83 -11.62
CA VAL A 219 1.23 11.27 -12.20
C VAL A 219 0.89 10.47 -13.43
#